data_AF-A0A241WBW3-F1
#
_entry.id   AF-A0A241WBW3-F1
#
_cell.length_a   1.000
_cell.length_b   1.000
_cell.length_c   1.000
_cell.angle_alpha   90.00
_cell.angle_beta   90.00
_cell.angle_gamma   90.00
#
_symmetry.space_group_name_H-M   'P 1'
#
loop_
_entity.id
_entity.type
_entity.pdbx_description
1 polymer ?
#
loop_
_entity_poly.entity_id
_entity_poly.type
_entity_poly.pdbx_seq_one_letter_code
_entity_poly.pdbx_strand_id
1 'polypeptide(L)'
;MAKSVTDLSGEWKAIDDRSGYTMVRVKIVKKSKNQYDGYVVEAFAIPNTPKTYNLKKAKGYHVLRNLVQDTNDPYILKSAQIVDPVTRQRFYVQGKLNKGGNHMFLRHPSDEKKLGRKIAWVRIK
;
A
#
# COMPACT_ATOMS: atom_id res chain seq x y z
N MET A 1 16.48 19.39 -6.89
CA MET A 1 15.95 19.34 -5.50
C MET A 1 15.95 17.89 -5.04
N ALA A 2 16.48 17.60 -3.85
CA ALA A 2 16.46 16.24 -3.31
C ALA A 2 15.02 15.85 -2.93
N LYS A 3 14.66 14.59 -3.20
CA LYS A 3 13.34 14.05 -2.85
C LYS A 3 13.24 13.91 -1.32
N SER A 4 12.19 14.46 -0.72
CA SER A 4 11.96 14.33 0.73
C SER A 4 11.87 12.86 1.15
N VAL A 5 12.40 12.51 2.32
CA VAL A 5 12.26 11.17 2.91
C VAL A 5 10.80 10.77 3.08
N THR A 6 9.90 11.74 3.21
CA THR A 6 8.46 11.56 3.37
C THR A 6 7.70 11.51 2.05
N ASP A 7 8.32 11.78 0.90
CA ASP A 7 7.65 11.67 -0.41
C ASP A 7 7.39 10.20 -0.74
N LEU A 8 6.11 9.83 -0.80
CA LEU A 8 5.67 8.46 -0.99
C LEU A 8 5.84 7.95 -2.43
N SER A 9 6.11 8.83 -3.39
CA SER A 9 6.26 8.45 -4.79
C SER A 9 7.39 7.43 -4.96
N GLY A 10 7.23 6.44 -5.83
CA GLY A 10 8.23 5.38 -6.03
C GLY A 10 7.61 3.99 -5.98
N GLU A 11 8.45 2.97 -5.93
CA GLU A 11 7.99 1.59 -5.92
C GLU A 11 7.99 1.00 -4.52
N TRP A 12 6.94 0.21 -4.24
CA TRP A 12 6.67 -0.37 -2.95
C TRP A 12 6.27 -1.83 -3.12
N LYS A 13 6.70 -2.68 -2.20
CA LYS A 13 6.25 -4.07 -2.08
C LYS A 13 5.11 -4.11 -1.08
N ALA A 14 3.93 -4.57 -1.48
CA ALA A 14 2.86 -4.93 -0.57
C ALA A 14 3.13 -6.34 -0.02
N ILE A 15 3.31 -6.44 1.30
CA ILE A 15 3.64 -7.69 1.98
C ILE A 15 2.37 -8.31 2.54
N ASP A 16 2.18 -9.61 2.31
CA ASP A 16 1.16 -10.41 2.98
C ASP A 16 1.56 -10.61 4.45
N ASP A 17 0.69 -10.22 5.36
CA ASP A 17 0.98 -10.19 6.79
C ASP A 17 1.03 -11.58 7.44
N ARG A 18 0.39 -12.58 6.81
CA ARG A 18 0.39 -13.97 7.29
C ARG A 18 1.65 -14.73 6.89
N SER A 19 2.11 -14.55 5.67
CA SER A 19 3.20 -15.34 5.08
C SER A 19 4.52 -14.58 4.94
N GLY A 20 4.50 -13.25 5.01
CA GLY A 20 5.67 -12.40 4.75
C GLY A 20 6.06 -12.29 3.27
N TYR A 21 5.34 -12.94 2.36
CA TYR A 21 5.63 -12.87 0.93
C TYR A 21 5.21 -11.52 0.34
N THR A 22 5.94 -11.08 -0.69
CA THR A 22 5.50 -9.94 -1.51
C THR A 22 4.35 -10.39 -2.40
N MET A 23 3.21 -9.72 -2.33
CA MET A 23 2.05 -9.99 -3.19
C MET A 23 2.18 -9.25 -4.53
N VAL A 24 2.44 -7.95 -4.45
CA VAL A 24 2.56 -7.06 -5.61
C VAL A 24 3.63 -6.00 -5.37
N ARG A 25 4.27 -5.55 -6.45
CA ARG A 25 4.96 -4.25 -6.50
C ARG A 25 3.99 -3.20 -6.99
N VAL A 26 3.99 -2.04 -6.33
CA VAL A 26 3.10 -0.92 -6.59
C VAL A 26 3.94 0.32 -6.87
N LYS A 27 3.70 0.97 -8.00
CA LYS A 27 4.19 2.33 -8.27
C LYS A 27 3.22 3.32 -7.66
N ILE A 28 3.66 3.99 -6.60
CA ILE A 28 2.95 5.14 -6.02
C ILE A 28 3.36 6.40 -6.79
N VAL A 29 2.36 7.17 -7.19
CA VAL A 29 2.50 8.43 -7.94
C VAL A 29 1.75 9.54 -7.22
N LYS A 30 2.29 10.75 -7.31
CA LYS A 30 1.64 11.94 -6.78
C LYS A 30 0.51 12.36 -7.71
N LYS A 31 -0.69 12.49 -7.15
CA LYS A 31 -1.90 12.96 -7.86
C LYS A 31 -2.08 14.46 -7.71
N SER A 32 -1.87 14.96 -6.50
CA SER A 32 -1.94 16.39 -6.17
C SER A 32 -1.07 16.65 -4.92
N LYS A 33 -1.13 17.86 -4.35
CA LYS A 33 -0.38 18.17 -3.13
C LYS A 33 -0.79 17.19 -2.01
N ASN A 34 0.19 16.44 -1.50
CA ASN A 34 0.04 15.43 -0.43
C ASN A 34 -0.94 14.28 -0.73
N GLN A 35 -1.36 14.11 -1.98
CA GLN A 35 -2.26 13.04 -2.38
C GLN A 35 -1.57 12.10 -3.36
N TYR A 36 -1.76 10.79 -3.15
CA TYR A 36 -1.09 9.75 -3.92
C TYR A 36 -2.07 8.65 -4.33
N ASP A 37 -1.83 8.12 -5.53
CA ASP A 37 -2.48 6.92 -6.08
C ASP A 37 -1.39 5.88 -6.37
N GLY A 38 -1.77 4.61 -6.49
CA GLY A 38 -0.81 3.52 -6.68
C GLY A 38 -1.30 2.42 -7.62
N TYR A 39 -0.40 1.98 -8.51
CA TYR A 39 -0.69 1.03 -9.58
C TYR A 39 0.23 -0.17 -9.50
N VAL A 40 -0.31 -1.37 -9.66
CA VAL A 40 0.51 -2.61 -9.66
C VAL A 40 1.43 -2.60 -10.88
N VAL A 41 2.72 -2.78 -10.67
CA VAL A 41 3.72 -2.94 -11.75
C VAL A 41 4.09 -4.40 -11.98
N GLU A 42 4.03 -5.20 -10.91
CA GLU A 42 4.38 -6.62 -10.93
C GLU A 42 3.59 -7.35 -9.84
N ALA A 43 3.26 -8.61 -10.09
CA ALA A 43 2.53 -9.47 -9.18
C ALA A 43 3.25 -10.81 -9.03
N PHE A 44 3.26 -11.35 -7.81
CA PHE A 44 3.97 -12.59 -7.50
C PHE A 44 2.98 -13.67 -7.09
N ALA A 45 3.34 -14.92 -7.39
CA ALA A 45 2.64 -16.06 -6.83
C ALA A 45 3.02 -16.19 -5.35
N ILE A 46 2.01 -16.32 -4.48
CA ILE A 46 2.22 -16.61 -3.07
C ILE A 46 2.25 -18.15 -2.94
N PRO A 47 3.35 -18.76 -2.44
CA PRO A 47 3.40 -20.20 -2.22
C PRO A 47 2.22 -20.71 -1.39
N ASN A 48 1.74 -21.91 -1.70
CA ASN A 48 0.64 -22.58 -0.98
C ASN A 48 -0.70 -21.82 -0.95
N THR A 49 -0.93 -20.89 -1.89
CA THR A 49 -2.25 -20.26 -2.06
C THR A 49 -3.08 -20.95 -3.14
N PRO A 50 -4.43 -21.00 -3.01
CA PRO A 50 -5.29 -21.56 -4.04
C PRO A 50 -5.05 -20.90 -5.40
N LYS A 51 -5.03 -21.69 -6.49
CA LYS A 51 -4.81 -21.19 -7.86
C LYS A 51 -5.77 -20.08 -8.28
N THR A 52 -6.91 -19.95 -7.61
CA THR A 52 -7.90 -18.88 -7.82
C THR A 52 -7.40 -17.51 -7.39
N TYR A 53 -6.45 -17.41 -6.44
CA TYR A 53 -5.80 -16.17 -6.05
C TYR A 53 -4.61 -15.86 -6.97
N ASN A 54 -4.90 -15.71 -8.27
CA ASN A 54 -3.89 -15.47 -9.29
C ASN A 54 -3.75 -13.98 -9.60
N LEU A 55 -2.68 -13.37 -9.11
CA LEU A 55 -2.38 -11.95 -9.31
C LEU A 55 -1.72 -11.64 -10.67
N LYS A 56 -1.44 -12.63 -11.54
CA LYS A 56 -0.71 -12.40 -12.81
C LYS A 56 -1.34 -11.33 -13.71
N LYS A 57 -2.66 -11.14 -13.64
CA LYS A 57 -3.40 -10.14 -14.42
C LYS A 57 -3.55 -8.79 -13.71
N ALA A 58 -2.91 -8.59 -12.56
CA ALA A 58 -3.03 -7.36 -11.78
C ALA A 58 -2.18 -6.20 -12.31
N LYS A 59 -1.23 -6.42 -13.24
CA LYS A 59 -0.39 -5.35 -13.79
C LYS A 59 -1.23 -4.21 -14.37
N GLY A 60 -0.88 -2.98 -14.01
CA GLY A 60 -1.61 -1.76 -14.35
C GLY A 60 -2.82 -1.46 -13.44
N TYR A 61 -3.18 -2.36 -12.52
CA TYR A 61 -4.38 -2.17 -11.69
C TYR A 61 -4.19 -1.08 -10.64
N HIS A 62 -5.18 -0.19 -10.54
CA HIS A 62 -5.23 0.91 -9.57
C HIS A 62 -5.64 0.39 -8.18
N VAL A 63 -4.63 -0.07 -7.43
CA VAL A 63 -4.75 -0.79 -6.15
C VAL A 63 -4.82 0.15 -4.94
N LEU A 64 -4.10 1.28 -4.95
CA LEU A 64 -4.12 2.27 -3.87
C LEU A 64 -4.76 3.55 -4.38
N ARG A 65 -5.80 4.03 -3.72
CA ARG A 65 -6.54 5.23 -4.15
C ARG A 65 -6.60 6.26 -3.04
N ASN A 66 -6.42 7.53 -3.41
CA ASN A 66 -6.66 8.72 -2.60
C ASN A 66 -5.93 8.71 -1.25
N LEU A 67 -4.72 8.14 -1.18
CA LEU A 67 -3.91 8.22 0.04
C LEU A 67 -3.52 9.68 0.28
N VAL A 68 -3.94 10.23 1.43
CA VAL A 68 -3.61 11.59 1.84
C VAL A 68 -2.56 11.55 2.94
N GLN A 69 -1.45 12.24 2.74
CA GLN A 69 -0.45 12.50 3.76
C GLN A 69 -0.86 13.74 4.56
N ASP A 70 -0.85 13.64 5.89
CA ASP A 70 -1.25 14.76 6.75
C ASP A 70 -0.29 15.95 6.60
N THR A 71 -0.83 17.16 6.62
CA THR A 71 -0.07 18.40 6.41
C THR A 71 0.75 18.81 7.62
N ASN A 72 0.31 18.44 8.81
CA ASN A 72 0.94 18.80 10.08
C ASN A 72 1.94 17.72 10.51
N ASP A 73 1.64 16.46 10.21
CA ASP A 73 2.55 15.32 10.43
C ASP A 73 2.65 14.44 9.17
N PRO A 74 3.70 14.59 8.34
CA PRO A 74 3.84 13.81 7.12
C PRO A 74 4.04 12.30 7.37
N TYR A 75 4.19 11.85 8.62
CA TYR A 75 4.22 10.44 8.96
C TYR A 75 2.83 9.84 9.20
N ILE A 76 1.76 10.64 9.18
CA ILE A 76 0.38 10.20 9.28
C ILE A 76 -0.26 10.13 7.89
N LEU A 77 -0.96 9.02 7.63
CA LEU A 77 -1.60 8.73 6.35
C LEU A 77 -3.11 8.49 6.55
N LYS A 78 -3.92 9.10 5.71
CA LYS A 78 -5.38 9.18 5.83
C LYS A 78 -6.08 8.85 4.51
N SER A 79 -7.37 8.56 4.61
CA SER A 79 -8.34 8.54 3.50
C SER A 79 -8.04 7.59 2.33
N ALA A 80 -7.19 6.59 2.52
CA ALA A 80 -6.85 5.65 1.45
C ALA A 80 -7.92 4.57 1.28
N GLN A 81 -8.01 4.08 0.04
CA GLN A 81 -8.67 2.83 -0.28
C GLN A 81 -7.66 1.86 -0.90
N ILE A 82 -7.66 0.61 -0.43
CA ILE A 82 -7.01 -0.50 -1.10
C ILE A 82 -8.07 -1.30 -1.84
N VAL A 83 -7.83 -1.59 -3.12
CA VAL A 83 -8.72 -2.38 -3.96
C VAL A 83 -8.04 -3.69 -4.33
N ASP A 84 -8.60 -4.82 -3.89
CA ASP A 84 -8.06 -6.13 -4.24
C ASP A 84 -8.18 -6.35 -5.76
N PRO A 85 -7.07 -6.63 -6.46
CA PRO A 85 -7.08 -6.77 -7.92
C PRO A 85 -7.84 -8.01 -8.41
N VAL A 86 -8.00 -9.04 -7.59
CA VAL A 86 -8.68 -10.31 -7.91
C VAL A 86 -10.17 -10.21 -7.60
N THR A 87 -10.51 -9.86 -6.36
CA THR A 87 -11.90 -9.89 -5.87
C THR A 87 -12.66 -8.59 -6.11
N ARG A 88 -11.95 -7.51 -6.47
CA ARG A 88 -12.48 -6.13 -6.60
C ARG A 88 -13.01 -5.54 -5.30
N GLN A 89 -12.83 -6.22 -4.17
CA GLN A 89 -13.22 -5.70 -2.86
C GLN A 89 -12.42 -4.45 -2.52
N ARG A 90 -13.08 -3.50 -1.84
CA ARG A 90 -12.49 -2.22 -1.45
C ARG A 90 -12.43 -2.13 0.06
N PHE A 91 -11.28 -1.70 0.57
CA PHE A 91 -11.04 -1.54 2.00
C PHE A 91 -10.56 -0.12 2.26
N TYR A 92 -11.25 0.58 3.16
CA TYR A 92 -10.79 1.88 3.64
C TYR A 92 -9.67 1.66 4.65
N VAL A 93 -8.57 2.40 4.49
CA VAL A 93 -7.41 2.29 5.35
C VAL A 93 -6.84 3.65 5.73
N GLN A 94 -6.26 3.68 6.91
CA GLN A 94 -5.39 4.74 7.40
C GLN A 94 -4.07 4.14 7.84
N GLY A 95 -3.05 4.95 8.05
CA GLY A 95 -1.74 4.41 8.35
C GLY A 95 -0.71 5.39 8.82
N LYS A 96 0.51 4.87 8.94
CA LYS A 96 1.70 5.64 9.28
C LYS A 96 2.87 5.27 8.39
N LEU A 97 3.69 6.26 8.07
CA LEU A 97 5.02 6.10 7.50
C LEU A 97 6.03 6.06 8.66
N ASN A 98 7.02 5.19 8.61
CA ASN A 98 8.10 5.23 9.59
C ASN A 98 9.01 6.45 9.36
N LYS A 99 9.81 6.82 10.36
CA LYS A 99 10.73 7.97 10.28
C LYS A 99 11.73 7.89 9.12
N GLY A 100 12.12 6.66 8.73
CA GLY A 100 13.01 6.42 7.60
C GLY A 100 12.36 6.49 6.21
N GLY A 101 11.04 6.70 6.13
CA GLY A 101 10.32 6.85 4.87
C GLY A 101 10.22 5.59 4.01
N ASN A 102 10.59 4.42 4.55
CA ASN A 102 10.72 3.16 3.81
C ASN A 102 9.74 2.08 4.23
N HIS A 103 8.98 2.28 5.32
CA HIS A 103 7.91 1.37 5.73
C HIS A 103 6.61 2.14 5.93
N MET A 104 5.56 1.67 5.27
CA MET A 104 4.21 2.16 5.41
C MET A 104 3.35 1.07 6.03
N PHE A 105 2.58 1.42 7.06
CA PHE A 105 1.72 0.50 7.77
C PHE A 105 0.28 0.98 7.64
N LEU A 106 -0.55 0.20 6.93
CA LEU A 106 -1.94 0.50 6.62
C LEU A 106 -2.87 -0.47 7.37
N ARG A 107 -3.99 0.03 7.89
CA ARG A 107 -5.00 -0.75 8.63
C ARG A 107 -6.39 -0.15 8.50
N HIS A 108 -7.43 -0.92 8.82
CA HIS A 108 -8.79 -0.39 8.85
C HIS A 108 -8.92 0.66 9.98
N PRO A 109 -9.68 1.76 9.81
CA PRO A 109 -9.82 2.79 10.84
C PRO A 109 -10.38 2.28 12.17
N SER A 110 -11.29 1.29 12.13
CA SER A 110 -11.90 0.70 13.33
C SER A 110 -10.99 -0.27 14.10
N ASP A 111 -9.78 -0.56 13.61
CA ASP A 111 -8.84 -1.51 14.23
C ASP A 111 -8.01 -0.90 15.37
N GLU A 112 -8.47 0.16 16.03
CA GLU A 112 -7.75 0.71 17.19
C GLU A 112 -7.67 -0.26 18.38
N LYS A 113 -8.62 -1.20 18.49
CA LYS A 113 -8.69 -2.20 19.57
C LYS A 113 -8.71 -3.65 19.08
N LYS A 114 -8.64 -3.90 17.77
CA LYS A 114 -8.68 -5.25 17.19
C LYS A 114 -7.32 -5.55 16.54
N LEU A 115 -6.85 -6.78 16.67
CA LEU A 115 -5.74 -7.37 15.89
C LEU A 115 -6.14 -7.51 14.40
N GLY A 116 -6.66 -6.45 13.80
CA GLY A 116 -7.01 -6.43 12.39
C GLY A 116 -5.77 -6.53 11.52
N ARG A 117 -5.96 -7.03 10.29
CA ARG A 117 -4.89 -7.22 9.30
C ARG A 117 -4.12 -5.92 9.09
N LYS A 118 -2.83 -5.96 9.42
CA LYS A 118 -1.90 -4.85 9.21
C LYS A 118 -1.20 -5.07 7.89
N ILE A 119 -1.48 -4.23 6.91
CA ILE A 119 -0.82 -4.33 5.60
C ILE A 119 0.48 -3.52 5.67
N ALA A 120 1.61 -4.21 5.54
CA ALA A 120 2.93 -3.59 5.56
C ALA A 120 3.44 -3.41 4.11
N TRP A 121 3.84 -2.18 3.79
CA TRP A 121 4.39 -1.83 2.48
C TRP A 121 5.83 -1.36 2.66
N VAL A 122 6.74 -1.94 1.90
CA VAL A 122 8.18 -1.66 2.01
C VAL A 122 8.67 -1.01 0.74
N ARG A 123 9.33 0.14 0.86
CA ARG A 123 9.88 0.87 -0.28
C ARG A 123 11.02 0.08 -0.91
N ILE A 124 11.03 0.02 -2.23
CA ILE A 124 12.15 -0.51 -3.01
C ILE A 124 13.17 0.62 -3.16
N LYS A 125 14.42 0.36 -2.75
CA LYS A 125 15.53 1.30 -2.92
C LYS A 125 15.92 1.40 -4.39
#